data_AF-A0AAP8HTF0-F1
#
_entry.id   AF-A0AAP8HTF0-F1
#
_cell.length_a   1.000
_cell.length_b   1.000
_cell.length_c   1.000
_cell.angle_alpha   90.00
_cell.angle_beta   90.00
_cell.angle_gamma   90.00
#
_symmetry.space_group_name_H-M   'P 1'
#
loop_
_entity.id
_entity.type
_entity.pdbx_description
1 polymer ?
#
loop_
_entity_poly.entity_id
_entity_poly.type
_entity_poly.pdbx_seq_one_letter_code
_entity_poly.pdbx_strand_id
1 'polypeptide(L)'
;TDKKPAPAIDSASSDTVIADTQAMDSTEQLIEETPMPKAADELFDDFVFNFAANRKLQKSRIVFPLPVYHGKKLSKKIEKKHWKVEHFFMRQDYYTLILDNQK
;
A
#
# COMPACT_ATOMS: atom_id res chain seq x y z
N THR A 1 -16.65 15.26 59.19
CA THR A 1 -16.63 15.88 57.85
C THR A 1 -15.25 15.66 57.25
N ASP A 2 -14.84 14.44 56.90
CA ASP A 2 -15.34 13.59 55.80
C ASP A 2 -15.22 14.26 54.43
N LYS A 3 -14.14 13.99 53.69
CA LYS A 3 -14.14 13.11 52.49
C LYS A 3 -12.77 13.12 51.79
N LYS A 4 -12.18 11.94 51.64
CA LYS A 4 -11.36 11.59 50.45
C LYS A 4 -12.32 11.06 49.36
N PRO A 5 -12.00 11.22 48.07
CA PRO A 5 -11.78 10.02 47.25
C PRO A 5 -10.52 10.10 46.36
N ALA A 6 -10.13 8.93 45.85
CA ALA A 6 -8.91 8.61 45.10
C ALA A 6 -9.16 8.61 43.55
N PRO A 7 -8.48 7.79 42.70
CA PRO A 7 -7.71 8.18 41.51
C PRO A 7 -8.35 7.73 40.16
N ALA A 8 -7.55 7.78 39.07
CA ALA A 8 -7.87 7.46 37.65
C ALA A 8 -8.51 8.64 36.90
N ILE A 9 -8.23 8.93 35.62
CA ILE A 9 -8.49 8.06 34.47
C ILE A 9 -7.58 8.43 33.29
N ASP A 10 -6.97 7.39 32.74
CA ASP A 10 -6.42 7.22 31.40
C ASP A 10 -7.21 8.01 30.34
N SER A 11 -6.53 8.86 29.56
CA SER A 11 -7.12 9.50 28.37
C SER A 11 -6.37 9.03 27.13
N ALA A 12 -6.79 7.82 26.73
CA ALA A 12 -7.15 7.46 25.37
C ALA A 12 -6.24 7.99 24.25
N SER A 13 -5.36 7.09 23.81
CA SER A 13 -5.36 6.61 22.42
C SER A 13 -5.93 7.61 21.43
N SER A 14 -5.08 8.47 20.89
CA SER A 14 -5.38 9.22 19.67
C SER A 14 -5.45 8.23 18.52
N ASP A 15 -6.59 7.55 18.41
CA ASP A 15 -6.99 6.73 17.28
C ASP A 15 -7.18 7.67 16.09
N THR A 16 -6.07 8.04 15.47
CA THR A 16 -6.11 8.79 14.22
C THR A 16 -6.40 7.77 13.14
N VAL A 17 -7.70 7.49 12.97
CA VAL A 17 -8.25 6.94 11.73
C VAL A 17 -7.95 7.97 10.64
N ILE A 18 -6.75 7.92 10.08
CA ILE A 18 -6.44 8.58 8.82
C ILE A 18 -7.21 7.78 7.78
N ALA A 19 -8.48 8.16 7.59
CA ALA A 19 -9.26 7.75 6.44
C ALA A 19 -8.42 8.07 5.20
N ASP A 20 -8.20 7.03 4.39
CA ASP A 20 -7.45 7.06 3.14
C ASP A 20 -8.16 8.05 2.19
N THR A 21 -7.80 9.32 2.28
CA THR A 21 -8.48 10.46 1.64
C THR A 21 -7.79 10.87 0.35
N GLN A 22 -7.01 9.97 -0.26
CA GLN A 22 -6.56 10.19 -1.63
C GLN A 22 -7.70 9.84 -2.57
N ALA A 23 -8.26 10.86 -3.21
CA ALA A 23 -9.32 10.72 -4.20
C ALA A 23 -8.87 9.73 -5.29
N MET A 24 -9.66 8.67 -5.52
CA MET A 24 -9.44 7.74 -6.62
C MET A 24 -9.62 8.49 -7.94
N ASP A 25 -8.64 8.40 -8.83
CA ASP A 25 -8.78 8.93 -10.18
C ASP A 25 -9.86 8.13 -10.94
N SER A 26 -10.62 8.78 -11.81
CA SER A 26 -11.67 8.13 -12.61
C SER A 26 -11.11 7.03 -13.51
N THR A 27 -9.83 7.14 -13.90
CA THR A 27 -9.08 6.11 -14.62
C THR A 27 -8.83 4.87 -13.76
N GLU A 28 -8.47 5.04 -12.49
CA GLU A 28 -8.25 3.94 -11.54
C GLU A 28 -9.54 3.17 -11.26
N GLN A 29 -10.68 3.87 -11.15
CA GLN A 29 -12.00 3.23 -10.98
C GLN A 29 -12.35 2.34 -12.18
N LEU A 30 -12.14 2.83 -13.40
CA LEU A 30 -12.42 2.07 -14.62
C LEU A 30 -11.56 0.80 -14.72
N ILE A 31 -10.28 0.90 -14.36
CA ILE A 31 -9.34 -0.24 -14.37
C ILE A 31 -9.73 -1.28 -13.31
N GLU A 32 -10.22 -0.85 -12.15
CA GLU A 32 -10.64 -1.76 -11.07
C GLU A 32 -11.89 -2.59 -11.44
N GLU A 33 -12.76 -2.09 -12.30
CA GLU A 33 -13.97 -2.79 -12.75
C GLU A 33 -13.72 -3.87 -13.81
N THR A 34 -12.60 -3.79 -14.53
CA THR A 34 -12.28 -4.76 -15.58
C THR A 34 -11.68 -6.06 -15.00
N PRO A 35 -12.17 -7.25 -15.41
CA PRO A 35 -11.55 -8.51 -15.00
C PRO A 35 -10.12 -8.59 -15.56
N MET A 36 -9.18 -8.93 -14.68
CA MET A 36 -7.76 -8.95 -15.00
C MET A 36 -7.44 -9.77 -16.28
N PRO A 37 -6.77 -9.18 -17.27
CA PRO A 37 -6.30 -9.91 -18.43
C PRO A 37 -5.37 -11.04 -17.99
N LYS A 38 -5.55 -12.27 -18.51
CA LYS A 38 -4.62 -13.39 -18.24
C LYS A 38 -3.17 -13.06 -18.62
N ALA A 39 -2.99 -12.17 -19.61
CA ALA A 39 -1.67 -11.69 -20.05
C ALA A 39 -0.90 -10.91 -18.97
N ALA A 40 -1.59 -10.27 -18.02
CA ALA A 40 -0.95 -9.57 -16.91
C ALA A 40 -0.25 -10.51 -15.92
N ASP A 41 -0.49 -11.82 -16.01
CA ASP A 41 0.30 -12.83 -15.28
C ASP A 41 1.48 -13.38 -16.11
N GLU A 42 1.57 -13.05 -17.41
CA GLU A 42 2.62 -13.55 -18.32
C GLU A 42 3.77 -12.55 -18.52
N LEU A 43 3.49 -11.24 -18.51
CA LEU A 43 4.49 -10.18 -18.69
C LEU A 43 4.62 -9.30 -17.44
N PHE A 44 5.86 -9.05 -17.01
CA PHE A 44 6.12 -8.22 -15.83
C PHE A 44 5.67 -6.77 -16.00
N ASP A 45 5.84 -6.20 -17.19
CA ASP A 45 5.44 -4.82 -17.45
C ASP A 45 3.92 -4.66 -17.29
N ASP A 46 3.13 -5.51 -17.94
CA ASP A 46 1.67 -5.52 -17.78
C ASP A 46 1.26 -5.78 -16.33
N PHE A 47 1.96 -6.69 -15.63
CA PHE A 47 1.71 -6.94 -14.21
C PHE A 47 1.88 -5.67 -13.38
N VAL A 48 3.02 -4.97 -13.50
CA VAL A 48 3.34 -3.83 -12.62
C VAL A 48 2.43 -2.64 -12.89
N PHE A 49 2.05 -2.38 -14.15
CA PHE A 49 1.06 -1.34 -14.49
C PHE A 49 -0.30 -1.64 -13.86
N ASN A 50 -0.80 -2.87 -14.00
CA ASN A 50 -2.07 -3.26 -13.39
C ASN A 50 -2.02 -3.28 -11.85
N PHE A 51 -0.89 -3.71 -11.26
CA PHE A 51 -0.68 -3.76 -9.81
C PHE A 51 -0.68 -2.37 -9.17
N ALA A 52 -0.10 -1.38 -9.85
CA ALA A 52 -0.04 0.00 -9.38
C ALA A 52 -1.38 0.74 -9.55
N ALA A 53 -2.18 0.36 -10.54
CA ALA A 53 -3.49 0.98 -10.81
C ALA A 53 -4.65 0.38 -10.02
N ASN A 54 -4.58 -0.90 -9.60
CA ASN A 54 -5.70 -1.61 -8.98
C ASN A 54 -5.43 -1.95 -7.50
N ARG A 55 -6.14 -1.28 -6.59
CA ARG A 55 -6.00 -1.43 -5.13
C ARG A 55 -6.28 -2.85 -4.64
N LYS A 56 -7.30 -3.51 -5.20
CA LYS A 56 -7.70 -4.87 -4.82
C LYS A 56 -6.67 -5.89 -5.29
N LEU A 57 -6.19 -5.75 -6.53
CA LEU A 57 -5.13 -6.57 -7.09
C LEU A 57 -3.84 -6.43 -6.28
N GLN A 58 -3.50 -5.20 -5.90
CA GLN A 58 -2.31 -4.94 -5.10
C GLN A 58 -2.34 -5.72 -3.79
N LYS A 59 -3.45 -5.64 -3.06
CA LYS A 59 -3.65 -6.36 -1.80
C LYS A 59 -3.76 -7.87 -1.95
N SER A 60 -4.12 -8.40 -3.12
CA SER A 60 -4.22 -9.85 -3.35
C SER A 60 -2.89 -10.46 -3.78
N ARG A 61 -2.04 -9.69 -4.47
CA ARG A 61 -0.74 -10.14 -4.97
C ARG A 61 0.43 -9.92 -3.99
N ILE A 62 0.22 -9.18 -2.91
CA ILE A 62 1.20 -9.05 -1.81
C ILE A 62 1.08 -10.23 -0.84
N VAL A 63 2.21 -10.88 -0.56
CA VAL A 63 2.34 -11.86 0.51
C VAL A 63 2.48 -11.13 1.84
N PHE A 64 1.50 -11.31 2.72
CA PHE A 64 1.50 -10.73 4.06
C PHE A 64 1.87 -11.76 5.13
N PRO A 65 2.52 -11.33 6.24
CA PRO A 65 2.96 -9.97 6.50
C PRO A 65 4.23 -9.62 5.71
N LEU A 66 4.23 -8.48 5.02
CA LEU A 66 5.29 -8.07 4.10
C LEU A 66 6.55 -7.70 4.90
N PRO A 67 7.67 -8.43 4.74
CA PRO A 67 8.91 -8.10 5.43
C PRO A 67 9.57 -6.86 4.81
N VAL A 68 9.98 -5.91 5.67
CA VAL A 68 10.70 -4.70 5.25
C VAL A 68 12.12 -4.78 5.78
N TYR A 69 13.08 -4.69 4.86
CA TYR A 69 14.50 -4.77 5.15
C TYR A 69 15.15 -3.40 5.05
N HIS A 70 16.04 -3.09 5.99
CA HIS A 70 16.99 -1.97 5.87
C HIS A 70 18.39 -2.58 5.74
N GLY A 71 18.93 -2.54 4.52
CA GLY A 71 20.10 -3.34 4.16
C GLY A 71 19.80 -4.83 4.30
N LYS A 72 20.62 -5.55 5.08
CA LYS A 72 20.44 -7.00 5.32
C LYS A 72 19.60 -7.33 6.57
N LYS A 73 19.13 -6.31 7.31
CA LYS A 73 18.39 -6.51 8.57
C LYS A 73 16.90 -6.36 8.36
N LEU A 74 16.12 -7.32 8.85
CA LEU A 74 14.67 -7.20 8.92
C LEU A 74 14.32 -6.12 9.94
N SER A 75 13.69 -5.04 9.49
CA SER A 75 13.33 -3.90 10.34
C SER A 75 11.91 -4.00 10.87
N LYS A 76 10.96 -4.41 10.02
CA LYS A 76 9.55 -4.54 10.40
C LYS A 76 8.81 -5.51 9.48
N LYS A 77 7.60 -5.87 9.86
CA LYS A 77 6.65 -6.63 9.05
C LYS A 77 5.36 -5.83 8.94
N ILE A 78 4.89 -5.59 7.72
CA ILE A 78 3.65 -4.85 7.46
C ILE A 78 2.50 -5.85 7.34
N GLU A 79 1.48 -5.73 8.17
CA GLU A 79 0.27 -6.55 8.06
C GLU A 79 -0.66 -6.01 6.97
N LYS A 80 -1.54 -6.86 6.44
CA LYS A 80 -2.48 -6.49 5.37
C LYS A 80 -3.34 -5.27 5.71
N LYS A 81 -3.72 -5.09 6.97
CA LYS A 81 -4.50 -3.93 7.45
C LYS A 81 -3.71 -2.61 7.47
N HIS A 82 -2.38 -2.68 7.57
CA HIS A 82 -1.50 -1.51 7.58
C HIS A 82 -0.91 -1.21 6.19
N TRP A 83 -1.32 -1.95 5.16
CA TRP A 83 -0.92 -1.69 3.77
C TRP A 83 -1.59 -0.43 3.24
N LYS A 84 -0.78 0.53 2.81
CA LYS A 84 -1.21 1.71 2.05
C LYS A 84 -1.00 1.41 0.57
N VAL A 85 -1.95 1.81 -0.26
CA VAL A 85 -1.83 1.57 -1.70
C VAL A 85 -0.67 2.37 -2.26
N GLU A 86 0.19 1.70 -3.02
CA GLU A 86 1.35 2.30 -3.65
C GLU A 86 1.12 2.45 -5.15
N HIS A 87 1.25 3.66 -5.68
CA HIS A 87 1.01 3.96 -7.08
C HIS A 87 2.32 4.04 -7.90
N PHE A 88 3.48 3.87 -7.27
CA PHE A 88 4.80 3.87 -7.91
C PHE A 88 4.98 5.09 -8.84
N PHE A 89 5.35 4.84 -10.09
CA PHE A 89 5.57 5.83 -11.14
C PHE A 89 4.30 6.12 -11.95
N MET A 90 3.13 5.58 -11.61
CA MET A 90 1.90 5.76 -12.41
C MET A 90 1.41 7.20 -12.47
N ARG A 91 1.80 8.04 -11.50
CA ARG A 91 1.49 9.48 -11.50
C ARG A 91 2.51 10.31 -12.29
N GLN A 92 3.52 9.68 -12.86
CA GLN A 92 4.55 10.31 -13.67
C GLN A 92 4.32 9.94 -15.14
N ASP A 93 4.61 10.87 -16.05
CA ASP A 93 4.44 10.63 -17.49
C ASP A 93 5.51 9.68 -18.08
N TYR A 94 6.57 9.40 -17.32
CA TYR A 94 7.68 8.54 -17.72
C TYR A 94 8.31 7.84 -16.52
N TYR A 95 9.03 6.75 -16.78
CA TYR A 95 9.90 6.06 -15.81
C TYR A 95 11.28 5.86 -16.42
N THR A 96 12.29 5.68 -15.56
CA THR A 96 13.69 5.51 -15.99
C THR A 96 14.13 4.07 -15.79
N LEU A 97 14.80 3.51 -16.81
CA LEU A 97 15.51 2.24 -16.73
C LEU A 97 17.01 2.52 -16.72
N ILE A 98 17.72 1.98 -15.74
CA ILE A 98 19.17 2.09 -15.62
C ILE A 98 19.76 0.75 -16.07
N LEU A 99 20.60 0.81 -17.10
CA LEU A 99 21.28 -0.35 -17.68
C LEU A 99 22.78 -0.06 -17.65
N ASP A 100 23.58 -1.03 -17.20
CA ASP A 100 25.03 -0.89 -17.18
C ASP A 100 25.63 -0.84 -18.60
N ASN A 101 24.93 -1.46 -19.56
CA ASN A 101 25.30 -1.51 -20.97
C ASN A 101 24.03 -1.57 -21.85
N GLN A 102 24.18 -1.46 -23.16
CA GLN A 102 23.06 -1.56 -24.11
C GLN A 102 22.71 -3.02 -24.49
N LYS A 103 23.47 -4.02 -24.03
CA LYS A 103 23.48 -5.38 -24.59
C LYS A 103 23.17 -6.46 -23.57
#